data_AF-A0A2T0LSI5-F1
#
_entry.id   AF-A0A2T0LSI5-F1
#
_cell.length_a   1.000
_cell.length_b   1.000
_cell.length_c   1.000
_cell.angle_alpha   90.00
_cell.angle_beta   90.00
_cell.angle_gamma   90.00
#
_symmetry.space_group_name_H-M   'P 1'
#
loop_
_entity.id
_entity.type
_entity.pdbx_description
1 polymer ?
#
loop_
_entity_poly.entity_id
_entity_poly.type
_entity_poly.pdbx_seq_one_letter_code
_entity_poly.pdbx_strand_id
1 'polypeptide(L)'
;MRAPRPPRAAAALLRLDALRAAGGIEAIRGAVIDDVALARAVKRAGGRLWLGPADDVRSVRPYPGLAGLWRMVARSAYAQLRYSPWLLLATVAGLALVFLAPPVTAVTGAVTGSVPALLAGGTAWAIMAGTYAPALRYHGLPVACAPLLPGVALLYLLMTMDSAVRHWRGLGVEWKGRSYAARGRG
;
A
#
# COMPACT_ATOMS: atom_id res chain seq x y z
N MET A 1 -22.58 -11.62 -19.33
CA MET A 1 -21.65 -11.52 -18.18
C MET A 1 -20.24 -11.80 -18.68
N ARG A 2 -19.29 -10.85 -18.58
CA ARG A 2 -17.86 -11.12 -18.84
C ARG A 2 -17.30 -11.89 -17.64
N ALA A 3 -16.60 -12.99 -17.89
CA ALA A 3 -15.87 -13.70 -16.84
C ALA A 3 -14.91 -12.74 -16.10
N PRO A 4 -14.77 -12.86 -14.77
CA PRO A 4 -13.84 -12.02 -14.01
C PRO A 4 -12.41 -12.21 -14.55
N ARG A 5 -11.69 -11.11 -14.76
CA ARG A 5 -10.30 -11.16 -15.22
C ARG A 5 -9.42 -11.80 -14.14
N PRO A 6 -8.44 -12.65 -14.49
CA PRO A 6 -7.56 -13.28 -13.51
C PRO A 6 -6.72 -12.23 -12.76
N PRO A 7 -6.32 -12.51 -11.51
CA PRO A 7 -5.53 -11.59 -10.70
C PRO A 7 -4.16 -11.31 -11.37
N ARG A 8 -3.93 -10.03 -11.67
CA ARG A 8 -2.68 -9.54 -12.26
C ARG A 8 -1.57 -9.47 -11.20
N ALA A 9 -0.34 -9.72 -11.61
CA ALA A 9 0.85 -9.60 -10.77
C ALA A 9 1.79 -8.51 -11.28
N ALA A 10 2.69 -8.08 -10.39
CA ALA A 10 3.82 -7.24 -10.76
C ALA A 10 5.03 -8.10 -11.12
N ALA A 11 5.80 -7.67 -12.12
CA ALA A 11 7.08 -8.23 -12.48
C ALA A 11 8.11 -7.11 -12.65
N ALA A 12 9.36 -7.39 -12.30
CA ALA A 12 10.48 -6.47 -12.50
C ALA A 12 11.43 -7.04 -13.56
N LEU A 13 11.67 -6.26 -14.61
CA LEU A 13 12.66 -6.54 -15.64
C LEU A 13 13.82 -5.57 -15.50
N LEU A 14 15.04 -6.10 -15.45
CA LEU A 14 16.24 -5.30 -15.26
C LEU A 14 17.32 -5.70 -16.27
N ARG A 15 18.04 -4.70 -16.79
CA ARG A 15 19.29 -4.96 -17.51
C ARG A 15 20.32 -5.52 -16.54
N LEU A 16 21.05 -6.54 -16.98
CA LEU A 16 22.07 -7.19 -16.16
C LEU A 16 23.15 -6.21 -15.68
N ASP A 17 23.58 -5.28 -16.54
CA ASP A 17 24.59 -4.27 -16.18
C ASP A 17 24.09 -3.34 -15.09
N ALA A 18 22.80 -2.97 -15.13
CA ALA A 18 22.19 -2.13 -14.09
C ALA A 18 22.09 -2.88 -12.75
N LEU A 19 21.78 -4.20 -12.78
CA LEU A 19 21.79 -5.04 -11.59
C LEU A 19 23.20 -5.15 -10.99
N ARG A 20 24.22 -5.34 -11.82
CA ARG A 20 25.64 -5.40 -11.40
C ARG A 20 26.09 -4.07 -10.79
N ALA A 21 25.81 -2.95 -11.46
CA ALA A 21 26.11 -1.62 -10.95
C ALA A 21 25.40 -1.30 -9.62
N ALA A 22 24.22 -1.88 -9.39
CA ALA A 22 23.47 -1.75 -8.13
C ALA A 22 24.00 -2.65 -6.98
N GLY A 23 25.07 -3.43 -7.21
CA GLY A 23 25.65 -4.35 -6.21
C GLY A 23 25.05 -5.77 -6.22
N GLY A 24 24.27 -6.11 -7.25
CA GLY A 24 23.66 -7.43 -7.42
C GLY A 24 22.57 -7.74 -6.40
N ILE A 25 22.17 -9.02 -6.33
CA ILE A 25 21.15 -9.51 -5.39
C ILE A 25 21.63 -9.41 -3.93
N GLU A 26 22.94 -9.42 -3.71
CA GLU A 26 23.52 -9.32 -2.38
C GLU A 26 23.14 -8.01 -1.69
N ALA A 27 23.05 -6.91 -2.44
CA ALA A 27 22.66 -5.59 -1.94
C ALA A 27 21.23 -5.55 -1.34
N ILE A 28 20.37 -6.54 -1.66
CA ILE A 28 18.98 -6.61 -1.19
C ILE A 28 18.68 -7.83 -0.32
N ARG A 29 19.69 -8.66 0.02
CA ARG A 29 19.51 -9.93 0.76
C ARG A 29 18.73 -9.75 2.08
N GLY A 30 18.96 -8.63 2.78
CA GLY A 30 18.34 -8.29 4.06
C GLY A 30 17.03 -7.49 3.95
N ALA A 31 16.53 -7.22 2.74
CA ALA A 31 15.34 -6.40 2.57
C ALA A 31 14.05 -7.22 2.77
N VAL A 32 13.14 -6.70 3.59
CA VAL A 32 11.77 -7.24 3.74
C VAL A 32 10.96 -7.02 2.46
N ILE A 33 11.25 -5.93 1.75
CA ILE A 33 10.65 -5.54 0.48
C ILE A 33 11.80 -5.37 -0.53
N ASP A 34 12.05 -6.45 -1.25
CA ASP A 34 13.15 -6.62 -2.19
C ASP A 34 12.98 -5.76 -3.45
N ASP A 35 11.77 -5.63 -3.98
CA ASP A 35 11.47 -4.81 -5.17
C ASP A 35 11.79 -3.31 -4.97
N VAL A 36 11.34 -2.71 -3.87
CA VAL A 36 11.63 -1.31 -3.51
C VAL A 36 13.12 -1.12 -3.18
N ALA A 37 13.73 -2.10 -2.50
CA ALA A 37 15.15 -2.05 -2.19
C ALA A 37 16.00 -2.10 -3.48
N LEU A 38 15.63 -2.96 -4.43
CA LEU A 38 16.28 -3.09 -5.73
C LEU A 38 16.11 -1.82 -6.55
N ALA A 39 14.89 -1.29 -6.65
CA ALA A 39 14.62 -0.04 -7.35
C ALA A 39 15.45 1.12 -6.78
N ARG A 40 15.56 1.22 -5.44
CA ARG A 40 16.38 2.24 -4.78
C ARG A 40 17.88 2.03 -5.05
N ALA A 41 18.37 0.79 -5.08
CA ALA A 41 19.76 0.49 -5.41
C ALA A 41 20.09 0.89 -6.85
N VAL A 42 19.23 0.54 -7.82
CA VAL A 42 19.37 0.94 -9.22
C VAL A 42 19.37 2.46 -9.38
N LYS A 43 18.44 3.16 -8.72
CA LYS A 43 18.37 4.63 -8.78
C LYS A 43 19.64 5.29 -8.21
N ARG A 44 20.19 4.77 -7.11
CA ARG A 44 21.45 5.25 -6.52
C ARG A 44 22.66 5.00 -7.43
N ALA A 45 22.63 3.93 -8.22
CA ALA A 45 23.63 3.64 -9.24
C ALA A 45 23.45 4.44 -10.55
N GLY A 46 22.54 5.43 -10.58
CA GLY A 46 22.28 6.27 -11.76
C GLY A 46 21.32 5.67 -12.79
N GLY A 47 20.72 4.52 -12.49
CA GLY A 47 19.75 3.87 -13.38
C GLY A 47 18.40 4.59 -13.46
N ARG A 48 17.70 4.39 -14.57
CA ARG A 48 16.33 4.87 -14.79
C ARG A 48 15.32 3.77 -14.46
N LEU A 49 14.17 4.16 -13.93
CA LEU A 49 13.06 3.27 -13.59
C LEU A 49 11.84 3.62 -14.45
N TRP A 50 11.12 2.62 -14.92
CA TRP A 50 9.84 2.78 -15.59
C TRP A 50 8.83 1.83 -14.97
N LEU A 51 7.60 2.31 -14.78
CA LEU A 51 6.47 1.52 -14.31
C LEU A 51 5.37 1.62 -15.35
N GLY A 52 4.80 0.47 -15.71
CA GLY A 52 3.70 0.43 -16.64
C GLY A 52 2.77 -0.76 -16.40
N PRO A 53 1.63 -0.76 -17.09
CA PRO A 53 0.65 -1.84 -16.98
C PRO A 53 1.26 -3.17 -17.44
N ALA A 54 1.07 -4.21 -16.63
CA ALA A 54 1.46 -5.57 -16.93
C ALA A 54 0.20 -6.43 -17.06
N ASP A 55 -0.32 -6.54 -18.28
CA ASP A 55 -1.60 -7.21 -18.54
C ASP A 55 -1.48 -8.75 -18.60
N ASP A 56 -0.27 -9.27 -18.83
CA ASP A 56 -0.02 -10.71 -19.08
C ASP A 56 0.62 -11.47 -17.91
N VAL A 57 0.83 -10.81 -16.77
CA VAL A 57 1.47 -11.45 -15.60
C VAL A 57 0.41 -11.87 -14.60
N ARG A 58 0.40 -13.16 -14.22
CA ARG A 58 -0.55 -13.74 -13.27
C ARG A 58 0.11 -14.01 -11.92
N SER A 59 -0.58 -13.66 -10.83
CA SER A 59 -0.13 -14.02 -9.48
C SER A 59 -0.40 -15.49 -9.19
N VAL A 60 0.64 -16.22 -8.79
CA VAL A 60 0.53 -17.60 -8.27
C VAL A 60 0.25 -17.64 -6.76
N ARG A 61 0.21 -16.49 -6.09
CA ARG A 61 -0.04 -16.38 -4.65
C ARG A 61 -1.36 -15.64 -4.38
N PRO A 62 -2.51 -16.35 -4.41
CA PRO A 62 -3.78 -15.75 -4.05
C PRO A 62 -3.85 -15.50 -2.54
N TYR A 63 -4.50 -14.40 -2.14
CA TYR A 63 -4.89 -14.14 -0.75
C TYR A 63 -6.42 -14.19 -0.67
N PRO A 64 -7.02 -15.35 -0.39
CA PRO A 64 -8.48 -15.53 -0.49
C PRO A 64 -9.27 -14.82 0.62
N GLY A 65 -8.60 -14.27 1.65
CA GLY A 65 -9.28 -13.63 2.77
C GLY A 65 -8.47 -12.52 3.43
N LEU A 66 -9.20 -11.71 4.21
CA LEU A 66 -8.67 -10.53 4.89
C LEU A 66 -7.47 -10.87 5.79
N ALA A 67 -7.50 -11.99 6.51
CA ALA A 67 -6.40 -12.39 7.40
C ALA A 67 -5.07 -12.59 6.64
N GLY A 68 -5.12 -13.12 5.42
CA GLY A 68 -3.93 -13.30 4.57
C GLY A 68 -3.37 -11.96 4.09
N LEU A 69 -4.25 -11.07 3.62
CA LEU A 69 -3.90 -9.71 3.23
C LEU A 69 -3.36 -8.90 4.40
N TRP A 70 -4.00 -9.00 5.56
CA TRP A 70 -3.60 -8.34 6.79
C TRP A 70 -2.18 -8.74 7.19
N ARG A 71 -1.90 -10.05 7.25
CA ARG A 71 -0.54 -10.54 7.54
C ARG A 71 0.46 -10.07 6.50
N MET A 72 0.09 -10.01 5.22
CA MET A 72 0.96 -9.51 4.17
C MET A 72 1.35 -8.04 4.39
N VAL A 73 0.38 -7.17 4.68
CA VAL A 73 0.61 -5.73 4.92
C VAL A 73 1.31 -5.49 6.25
N ALA A 74 0.81 -6.08 7.35
CA ALA A 74 1.35 -5.92 8.70
C ALA A 74 2.82 -6.38 8.81
N ARG A 75 3.26 -7.29 7.94
CA ARG A 75 4.66 -7.73 7.87
C ARG A 75 5.60 -6.65 7.36
N SER A 76 5.16 -5.76 6.47
CA SER A 76 6.07 -4.88 5.71
C SER A 76 5.76 -3.39 5.79
N ALA A 77 4.56 -2.99 6.21
CA ALA A 77 4.13 -1.59 6.21
C ALA A 77 5.06 -0.68 7.06
N TYR A 78 5.38 -1.08 8.29
CA TYR A 78 6.25 -0.26 9.13
C TYR A 78 7.73 -0.26 8.66
N ALA A 79 8.15 -1.33 7.97
CA ALA A 79 9.44 -1.39 7.31
C ALA A 79 9.54 -0.38 6.14
N GLN A 80 8.45 -0.14 5.39
CA GLN A 80 8.39 0.92 4.37
C GLN A 80 8.57 2.31 4.99
N LEU A 81 8.04 2.50 6.19
CA LEU A 81 8.18 3.72 6.99
C LEU A 81 9.51 3.79 7.73
N ARG A 82 10.49 2.93 7.38
CA ARG A 82 11.84 2.90 7.93
C ARG A 82 11.87 2.80 9.45
N TYR A 83 10.85 2.16 10.05
CA TYR A 83 10.67 2.08 11.49
C TYR A 83 10.68 3.45 12.20
N SER A 84 10.23 4.51 11.51
CA SER A 84 10.17 5.87 12.04
C SER A 84 8.78 6.18 12.61
N PRO A 85 8.66 6.48 13.92
CA PRO A 85 7.39 6.87 14.53
C PRO A 85 6.80 8.14 13.91
N TRP A 86 7.64 9.09 13.49
CA TRP A 86 7.19 10.33 12.85
C TRP A 86 6.58 10.08 11.47
N LEU A 87 7.20 9.19 10.67
CA LEU A 87 6.64 8.80 9.38
C LEU A 87 5.33 8.02 9.55
N LEU A 88 5.22 7.20 10.59
CA LEU A 88 3.98 6.52 10.95
C LEU A 88 2.88 7.52 11.32
N LEU A 89 3.16 8.45 12.23
CA LEU A 89 2.18 9.47 12.64
C LEU A 89 1.73 10.31 11.44
N ALA A 90 2.66 10.76 10.62
CA ALA A 90 2.36 11.53 9.41
C ALA A 90 1.52 10.71 8.41
N THR A 91 1.83 9.42 8.23
CA THR A 91 1.07 8.53 7.35
C THR A 91 -0.35 8.29 7.87
N VAL A 92 -0.51 8.03 9.17
CA VAL A 92 -1.81 7.84 9.81
C VAL A 92 -2.65 9.12 9.71
N ALA A 93 -2.08 10.27 10.04
CA ALA A 93 -2.75 11.56 9.93
C ALA A 93 -3.13 11.89 8.48
N GLY A 94 -2.21 11.67 7.53
CA GLY A 94 -2.46 11.89 6.11
C GLY A 94 -3.57 10.99 5.56
N LEU A 95 -3.55 9.69 5.89
CA LEU A 95 -4.60 8.76 5.49
C LEU A 95 -5.95 9.13 6.11
N ALA A 96 -5.99 9.46 7.40
CA ALA A 96 -7.23 9.87 8.07
C ALA A 96 -7.79 11.16 7.46
N LEU A 97 -6.95 12.16 7.23
CA LEU A 97 -7.35 13.43 6.65
C LEU A 97 -7.87 13.26 5.22
N VAL A 98 -7.11 12.56 4.36
CA VAL A 98 -7.47 12.43 2.94
C VAL A 98 -8.67 11.52 2.76
N PHE A 99 -8.71 10.37 3.44
CA PHE A 99 -9.70 9.32 3.15
C PHE A 99 -10.89 9.29 4.11
N LEU A 100 -10.72 9.69 5.37
CA LEU A 100 -11.80 9.60 6.39
C LEU A 100 -12.48 10.94 6.64
N ALA A 101 -11.76 12.06 6.55
CA ALA A 101 -12.37 13.37 6.80
C ALA A 101 -13.53 13.68 5.84
N PRO A 102 -13.44 13.46 4.51
CA PRO A 102 -14.54 13.77 3.59
C PRO A 102 -15.88 13.06 3.92
N PRO A 103 -15.94 11.72 4.11
CA PRO A 103 -17.18 11.06 4.47
C PRO A 103 -17.66 11.47 5.89
N VAL A 104 -16.75 11.66 6.85
CA VAL A 104 -17.13 12.12 8.20
C VAL A 104 -17.77 13.51 8.13
N THR A 105 -17.15 14.47 7.44
CA THR A 105 -17.69 15.81 7.27
C THR A 105 -19.04 15.80 6.55
N ALA A 106 -19.20 14.97 5.52
CA ALA A 106 -20.47 14.81 4.81
C ALA A 106 -21.58 14.30 5.74
N VAL A 107 -21.31 13.23 6.50
CA VAL A 107 -22.27 12.63 7.43
C VAL A 107 -22.60 13.59 8.57
N THR A 108 -21.61 14.24 9.17
CA THR A 108 -21.84 15.25 10.21
C THR A 108 -22.66 16.42 9.68
N GLY A 109 -22.40 16.89 8.45
CA GLY A 109 -23.20 17.92 7.79
C GLY A 109 -24.66 17.51 7.61
N ALA A 110 -24.91 16.28 7.17
CA ALA A 110 -26.27 15.74 7.05
C ALA A 110 -26.99 15.65 8.40
N VAL A 111 -26.32 15.14 9.44
CA VAL A 111 -26.91 14.94 10.78
C VAL A 111 -27.17 16.28 11.48
N THR A 112 -26.29 17.26 11.31
CA THR A 112 -26.40 18.59 11.95
C THR A 112 -27.21 19.60 11.13
N GLY A 113 -27.65 19.23 9.92
CA GLY A 113 -28.31 20.14 8.99
C GLY A 113 -27.40 21.21 8.37
N SER A 114 -26.07 21.10 8.57
CA SER A 114 -25.10 22.03 7.99
C SER A 114 -24.89 21.75 6.50
N VAL A 115 -25.61 22.52 5.67
CA VAL A 115 -25.50 22.47 4.21
C VAL A 115 -24.05 22.69 3.73
N PRO A 116 -23.27 23.66 4.26
CA PRO A 116 -21.88 23.85 3.83
C PRO A 116 -21.00 22.62 4.11
N ALA A 117 -21.14 22.00 5.28
CA ALA A 117 -20.36 20.80 5.63
C ALA A 117 -20.75 19.60 4.77
N LEU A 118 -22.06 19.41 4.55
CA LEU A 118 -22.58 18.35 3.69
C LEU A 118 -22.04 18.48 2.26
N LEU A 119 -22.12 19.68 1.68
CA LEU A 119 -21.67 19.92 0.31
C LEU A 119 -20.14 19.80 0.19
N ALA A 120 -19.38 20.36 1.13
CA ALA A 120 -17.92 20.27 1.10
C ALA A 120 -17.44 18.82 1.24
N GLY A 121 -17.91 18.10 2.27
CA GLY A 121 -17.55 16.70 2.50
C GLY A 121 -18.04 15.79 1.38
N GLY A 122 -19.28 15.97 0.93
CA GLY A 122 -19.88 15.19 -0.15
C GLY A 122 -19.16 15.38 -1.47
N THR A 123 -18.79 16.61 -1.82
CA THR A 123 -18.03 16.91 -3.05
C THR A 123 -16.63 16.32 -3.00
N ALA A 124 -15.91 16.48 -1.87
CA ALA A 124 -14.59 15.88 -1.70
C ALA A 124 -14.63 14.35 -1.78
N TRP A 125 -15.64 13.72 -1.17
CA TRP A 125 -15.84 12.27 -1.25
C TRP A 125 -16.21 11.80 -2.66
N ALA A 126 -17.04 12.56 -3.38
CA ALA A 126 -17.38 12.27 -4.78
C ALA A 126 -16.16 12.38 -5.71
N ILE A 127 -15.31 13.40 -5.54
CA ILE A 127 -14.05 13.55 -6.28
C ILE A 127 -13.12 12.36 -5.99
N MET A 128 -13.00 11.98 -4.72
CA MET A 128 -12.21 10.80 -4.33
C MET A 128 -12.72 9.53 -5.01
N ALA A 129 -14.02 9.26 -4.98
CA ALA A 129 -14.60 8.10 -5.65
C ALA A 129 -14.41 8.17 -7.18
N GLY A 130 -14.58 9.35 -7.77
CA GLY A 130 -14.38 9.60 -9.20
C GLY A 130 -12.94 9.34 -9.65
N THR A 131 -11.94 9.78 -8.89
CA THR A 131 -10.52 9.56 -9.21
C THR A 131 -10.10 8.10 -9.01
N TYR A 132 -10.82 7.32 -8.19
CA TYR A 132 -10.57 5.90 -7.99
C TYR A 132 -11.27 4.98 -9.02
N ALA A 133 -12.34 5.45 -9.66
CA ALA A 133 -13.09 4.69 -10.66
C ALA A 133 -12.24 4.13 -11.82
N PRO A 134 -11.26 4.84 -12.40
CA PRO A 134 -10.37 4.29 -13.42
C PRO A 134 -9.56 3.08 -12.92
N ALA A 135 -9.09 3.10 -11.67
CA ALA A 135 -8.36 1.98 -11.08
C ALA A 135 -9.25 0.74 -10.95
N LEU A 136 -10.50 0.90 -10.49
CA LEU A 136 -11.47 -0.20 -10.43
C LEU A 136 -11.74 -0.79 -11.82
N ARG A 137 -11.96 0.05 -12.83
CA ARG A 137 -12.16 -0.38 -14.23
C ARG A 137 -10.95 -1.14 -14.77
N TYR A 138 -9.74 -0.63 -14.51
CA TYR A 138 -8.49 -1.28 -14.91
C TYR A 138 -8.36 -2.68 -14.31
N HIS A 139 -8.74 -2.85 -13.05
CA HIS A 139 -8.76 -4.14 -12.36
C HIS A 139 -10.01 -4.99 -12.61
N GLY A 140 -10.95 -4.54 -13.43
CA GLY A 140 -12.19 -5.27 -13.73
C GLY A 140 -13.17 -5.37 -12.57
N LEU A 141 -13.08 -4.47 -11.59
CA LEU A 141 -13.95 -4.39 -10.42
C LEU A 141 -15.16 -3.48 -10.69
N PRO A 142 -16.30 -3.70 -10.01
CA PRO A 142 -17.47 -2.82 -10.12
C PRO A 142 -17.15 -1.40 -9.66
N VAL A 143 -17.40 -0.39 -10.51
CA VAL A 143 -17.20 1.02 -10.17
C VAL A 143 -18.11 1.49 -9.02
N ALA A 144 -19.24 0.81 -8.82
CA ALA A 144 -20.13 1.05 -7.68
C ALA A 144 -19.43 0.86 -6.31
N CYS A 145 -18.29 0.17 -6.26
CA CYS A 145 -17.48 0.04 -5.06
C CYS A 145 -16.60 1.27 -4.78
N ALA A 146 -16.51 2.25 -5.68
CA ALA A 146 -15.62 3.41 -5.50
C ALA A 146 -15.87 4.22 -4.22
N PRO A 147 -17.13 4.45 -3.79
CA PRO A 147 -17.40 5.14 -2.52
C PRO A 147 -16.93 4.38 -1.28
N LEU A 148 -16.63 3.07 -1.40
CA LEU A 148 -16.09 2.25 -0.29
C LEU A 148 -14.58 2.46 -0.05
N LEU A 149 -13.90 3.27 -0.87
CA LEU A 149 -12.48 3.55 -0.73
C LEU A 149 -12.07 4.02 0.69
N PRO A 150 -12.83 4.86 1.41
CA PRO A 150 -12.54 5.20 2.81
C PRO A 150 -12.44 3.98 3.72
N GLY A 151 -13.31 2.97 3.52
CA GLY A 151 -13.27 1.72 4.28
C GLY A 151 -12.01 0.90 3.98
N VAL A 152 -11.59 0.87 2.71
CA VAL A 152 -10.31 0.23 2.31
C VAL A 152 -9.12 0.96 2.93
N ALA A 153 -9.13 2.29 2.92
CA ALA A 153 -8.09 3.11 3.52
C ALA A 153 -8.02 2.92 5.05
N LEU A 154 -9.17 2.79 5.72
CA LEU A 154 -9.24 2.48 7.14
C LEU A 154 -8.59 1.12 7.45
N LEU A 155 -8.93 0.08 6.69
CA LEU A 155 -8.31 -1.23 6.85
C LEU A 155 -6.79 -1.17 6.66
N TYR A 156 -6.32 -0.46 5.63
CA TYR A 156 -4.89 -0.27 5.38
C TYR A 156 -4.18 0.50 6.52
N LEU A 157 -4.84 1.53 7.06
CA LEU A 157 -4.36 2.28 8.22
C LEU A 157 -4.22 1.37 9.45
N LEU A 158 -5.25 0.56 9.76
CA LEU A 158 -5.20 -0.40 10.87
C LEU A 158 -4.10 -1.44 10.70
N MET A 159 -3.93 -2.00 9.49
CA MET A 159 -2.83 -2.93 9.18
C MET A 159 -1.45 -2.28 9.34
N THR A 160 -1.32 -0.99 9.00
CA THR A 160 -0.09 -0.23 9.15
C THR A 160 0.24 0.01 10.62
N MET A 161 -0.75 0.34 11.45
CA MET A 161 -0.57 0.46 12.90
C MET A 161 -0.22 -0.89 13.53
N ASP A 162 -0.92 -1.97 13.15
CA ASP A 162 -0.61 -3.33 13.61
C ASP A 162 0.83 -3.74 13.25
N SER A 163 1.31 -3.34 12.08
CA SER A 163 2.73 -3.53 11.68
C SER A 163 3.70 -2.90 12.68
N ALA A 164 3.42 -1.67 13.12
CA ALA A 164 4.26 -0.97 14.09
C ALA A 164 4.18 -1.59 15.49
N VAL A 165 2.97 -1.95 15.93
CA VAL A 165 2.76 -2.62 17.23
C VAL A 165 3.50 -3.95 17.28
N ARG A 166 3.44 -4.77 16.22
CA ARG A 166 4.18 -6.03 16.14
C ARG A 166 5.69 -5.81 16.25
N HIS A 167 6.22 -4.80 15.56
CA HIS A 167 7.64 -4.44 15.65
C HIS A 167 8.05 -4.05 17.07
N TRP A 168 7.26 -3.20 17.74
CA TRP A 168 7.54 -2.80 19.13
C TRP A 168 7.42 -3.95 20.14
N ARG A 169 6.56 -4.94 19.86
CA ARG A 169 6.43 -6.16 20.67
C ARG A 169 7.55 -7.18 20.43
N GLY A 170 8.54 -6.85 19.58
CA GLY A 170 9.63 -7.77 19.26
C GLY A 170 9.20 -9.00 18.48
N LEU A 171 7.96 -9.00 17.93
CA LEU A 171 7.49 -10.05 17.04
C LEU A 171 8.24 -9.85 15.71
N GLY A 172 9.38 -10.53 15.59
CA GLY A 172 10.24 -10.45 14.41
C GLY A 172 9.47 -10.72 13.11
N VAL A 173 9.95 -10.15 12.02
CA VAL A 173 9.39 -10.42 10.69
C VAL A 173 9.87 -11.80 10.25
N GLU A 174 9.12 -12.85 10.61
CA GLU A 174 9.38 -14.20 10.11
C GLU A 174 8.91 -14.33 8.66
N TRP A 175 9.85 -14.61 7.75
CA TRP A 175 9.52 -14.80 6.34
C TRP A 175 10.37 -15.90 5.69
N LYS A 176 9.71 -16.97 5.25
CA LYS A 176 10.35 -18.17 4.63
C LYS A 176 11.48 -18.75 5.50
N GLY A 177 11.27 -18.88 6.81
CA GLY A 177 12.27 -19.41 7.74
C GLY A 177 13.46 -18.46 8.00
N ARG A 178 13.40 -17.22 7.52
CA ARG A 178 14.39 -16.18 7.83
C ARG A 178 13.76 -15.18 8.79
N SER A 179 14.40 -15.01 9.95
CA SER A 179 14.11 -13.94 10.89
C SER A 179 14.87 -12.70 10.43
N TYR A 180 14.17 -11.70 9.92
CA TYR A 180 14.78 -10.38 9.73
C TYR A 180 14.86 -9.73 11.10
N ALA A 181 15.98 -9.94 11.80
CA ALA A 181 16.23 -9.29 13.07
C ALA A 181 16.12 -7.77 12.88
N ALA A 182 15.31 -7.13 13.73
CA ALA A 182 15.32 -5.69 13.86
C ALA A 182 16.76 -5.31 14.22
N ARG A 183 17.49 -4.64 13.31
CA ARG A 183 18.75 -4.00 13.67
C ARG A 183 18.42 -2.93 14.70
N GLY A 184 18.51 -3.32 15.97
CA GLY A 184 18.59 -2.43 17.11
C GLY A 184 19.80 -1.53 16.91
N ARG A 185 19.57 -0.25 17.17
CA ARG A 185 20.58 0.81 17.16
C ARG A 185 21.73 0.44 18.11
N GLY A 186 22.95 0.55 17.62
CA GLY A 186 24.05 1.09 18.42
C GLY A 186 23.99 2.61 18.37
#